data_AF-A0A520PB02-F1
#
_entry.id   AF-A0A520PB02-F1
#
_cell.length_a   1.000
_cell.length_b   1.000
_cell.length_c   1.000
_cell.angle_alpha   90.00
_cell.angle_beta   90.00
_cell.angle_gamma   90.00
#
_symmetry.space_group_name_H-M   'P 1'
#
loop_
_entity.id
_entity.type
_entity.pdbx_description
1 polymer ?
#
loop_
_entity_poly.entity_id
_entity_poly.type
_entity_poly.pdbx_seq_one_letter_code
_entity_poly.pdbx_strand_id
1 'polypeptide(L)' 'MLENPRLSMNNVRVPRRDNYEKRPVLSATIHPDLKRTLVAMSERTGLSISQVTDEVLYKGLVEMQELEDINK' A
#
# COMPACT_ATOMS: atom_id res chain seq x y z
N MET A 1 -22.49 0.73 12.14
CA MET A 1 -21.04 0.48 12.03
C MET A 1 -20.42 1.76 11.48
N LEU A 2 -19.36 2.28 12.12
CA LEU A 2 -18.76 3.55 11.71
C LEU A 2 -17.89 3.29 10.48
N GLU A 3 -18.45 3.52 9.31
CA GLU A 3 -17.76 3.36 8.03
C GLU A 3 -16.60 4.36 7.99
N ASN A 4 -15.38 3.87 8.15
CA ASN A 4 -14.21 4.74 8.13
C ASN A 4 -13.98 5.17 6.68
N PRO A 5 -14.14 6.46 6.32
CA PRO A 5 -14.05 6.89 4.91
C PRO A 5 -12.69 6.61 4.27
N ARG A 6 -11.66 6.38 5.12
CA ARG A 6 -10.30 6.01 4.75
C ARG A 6 -10.12 4.54 4.37
N LEU A 7 -11.07 3.68 4.74
CA LEU A 7 -11.01 2.22 4.52
C LEU A 7 -11.99 1.75 3.44
N SER A 8 -12.78 2.65 2.84
CA SER A 8 -13.64 2.34 1.71
C SER A 8 -12.83 2.22 0.43
N MET A 9 -12.84 1.07 -0.24
CA MET A 9 -12.13 0.81 -1.51
C MET A 9 -12.34 1.90 -2.56
N ASN A 10 -13.52 2.52 -2.61
CA ASN A 10 -13.85 3.60 -3.55
C ASN A 10 -13.10 4.91 -3.30
N ASN A 11 -12.63 5.14 -2.07
CA ASN A 11 -11.98 6.38 -1.63
C ASN A 11 -10.52 6.17 -1.18
N VAL A 12 -10.02 4.94 -1.27
CA VAL A 12 -8.68 4.56 -0.81
C VAL A 12 -7.64 5.18 -1.71
N ARG A 13 -6.94 6.16 -1.14
CA ARG A 13 -5.80 6.81 -1.77
C ARG A 13 -4.64 6.75 -0.81
N VAL A 14 -3.51 6.25 -1.29
CA VAL A 14 -2.28 6.21 -0.51
C VAL A 14 -1.90 7.65 -0.18
N PRO A 15 -1.67 7.98 1.11
CA PRO A 15 -1.24 9.31 1.47
C PRO A 15 0.04 9.69 0.72
N ARG A 16 0.07 10.89 0.15
CA ARG A 16 1.25 11.41 -0.58
C ARG A 16 2.44 11.45 0.38
N ARG A 17 3.65 11.24 -0.16
CA ARG A 17 4.90 11.21 0.61
C ARG A 17 5.06 12.43 1.53
N ASP A 18 4.64 13.60 1.06
CA ASP A 18 4.72 14.88 1.78
C ASP A 18 3.81 14.93 3.02
N ASN A 19 2.84 14.03 3.14
CA ASN A 19 1.92 13.95 4.29
C ASN A 19 2.50 13.17 5.48
N TYR A 20 3.63 12.49 5.32
CA TYR A 20 4.26 11.73 6.40
C TYR A 20 5.32 12.59 7.09
N GLU A 21 4.99 13.18 8.25
CA GLU A 21 5.91 14.06 8.99
C GLU A 21 7.25 13.39 9.35
N LYS A 22 7.27 12.06 9.58
CA LYS A 22 8.48 11.25 9.76
C LYS A 22 8.24 9.82 9.29
N ARG A 23 9.06 9.31 8.37
CA ARG A 23 9.04 7.90 7.96
C ARG A 23 10.02 7.08 8.79
N PRO A 24 9.56 6.06 9.54
CA PRO A 24 10.46 5.00 9.96
C PRO A 24 10.95 4.25 8.72
N VAL A 25 12.26 4.02 8.61
CA VAL A 25 12.81 3.11 7.60
C VAL A 25 12.51 1.70 8.09
N LEU A 26 11.58 1.04 7.41
CA LEU A 26 11.22 -0.34 7.69
C LEU A 26 11.94 -1.25 6.70
N SER A 27 12.49 -2.35 7.21
CA SER A 27 13.01 -3.43 6.38
C SER A 27 12.02 -4.59 6.40
N ALA A 28 11.75 -5.16 5.24
CA ALA A 28 10.88 -6.32 5.10
C ALA A 28 11.60 -7.37 4.25
N THR A 29 11.46 -8.64 4.64
CA THR A 29 11.95 -9.76 3.84
C THR A 29 10.82 -10.18 2.90
N ILE A 30 11.09 -10.15 1.59
CA ILE A 30 10.13 -10.52 0.56
C ILE A 30 10.75 -11.53 -0.41
N HIS A 31 9.89 -12.30 -1.08
CA HIS A 31 10.33 -13.23 -2.11
C HIS A 31 11.08 -12.49 -3.25
N PRO A 32 12.18 -13.04 -3.81
CA PRO A 32 12.96 -12.37 -4.84
C PRO A 32 12.15 -11.94 -6.07
N ASP A 33 11.15 -12.71 -6.48
CA ASP A 33 10.33 -12.37 -7.65
C ASP A 33 9.38 -11.20 -7.37
N LEU A 34 8.91 -11.05 -6.12
CA LEU A 34 8.13 -9.87 -5.72
C LEU A 34 9.02 -8.62 -5.77
N LYS A 35 10.26 -8.73 -5.29
CA LYS A 35 11.23 -7.63 -5.40
C LYS A 35 11.45 -7.21 -6.85
N ARG A 36 11.65 -8.17 -7.77
CA ARG A 36 11.79 -7.89 -9.21
C ARG A 36 10.58 -7.17 -9.78
N THR A 37 9.37 -7.61 -9.41
CA THR A 37 8.12 -6.99 -9.84
C THR A 37 8.01 -5.54 -9.35
N LEU A 38 8.33 -5.28 -8.08
CA LEU A 38 8.31 -3.93 -7.51
C LEU A 38 9.34 -3.00 -8.18
N VAL A 39 10.53 -3.52 -8.52
CA VAL A 39 11.55 -2.78 -9.27
C VAL A 39 11.04 -2.42 -10.68
N ALA A 40 10.49 -3.38 -11.41
CA ALA A 40 9.93 -3.13 -12.75
C ALA A 40 8.78 -2.10 -12.72
N MET A 41 7.93 -2.15 -11.69
CA MET A 41 6.87 -1.15 -11.48
C MET A 41 7.43 0.24 -11.17
N SER A 42 8.51 0.33 -10.38
CA SER A 42 9.21 1.57 -10.08
C SER A 42 9.79 2.20 -11.35
N GLU A 43 10.47 1.40 -12.19
CA GLU A 43 11.01 1.86 -13.48
C GLU A 43 9.92 2.37 -14.43
N ARG A 44 8.78 1.65 -14.52
CA ARG A 44 7.66 2.04 -15.40
C ARG A 44 6.95 3.32 -14.96
N THR A 45 6.93 3.61 -13.65
CA THR A 45 6.17 4.73 -13.08
C THR A 45 7.02 5.95 -12.75
N GLY A 46 8.35 5.80 -12.68
CA GLY A 46 9.25 6.84 -12.19
C GLY A 46 9.13 7.10 -10.68
N LEU A 47 8.37 6.28 -9.94
CA LEU A 47 8.25 6.34 -8.48
C LEU A 47 9.36 5.54 -7.83
N SER A 48 9.78 5.91 -6.61
CA SER A 48 10.73 5.10 -5.85
C SER A 48 10.13 3.74 -5.46
N ILE A 49 10.97 2.72 -5.26
CA ILE A 49 10.55 1.38 -4.85
C ILE A 49 9.70 1.44 -3.57
N SER A 50 10.06 2.27 -2.60
CA SER A 50 9.29 2.46 -1.37
C SER A 50 7.88 3.02 -1.64
N GLN A 51 7.75 4.00 -2.54
CA GLN A 51 6.44 4.55 -2.90
C GLN A 51 5.57 3.51 -3.60
N VAL A 52 6.13 2.77 -4.55
CA VAL A 52 5.40 1.66 -5.21
C VAL A 52 4.99 0.60 -4.20
N THR A 53 5.87 0.27 -3.26
CA THR A 53 5.60 -0.73 -2.22
C THR A 53 4.48 -0.28 -1.30
N ASP A 54 4.46 0.99 -0.89
CA ASP A 54 3.37 1.53 -0.05
C ASP A 54 2.03 1.46 -0.78
N GLU A 55 2.00 1.75 -2.08
CA GLU A 55 0.77 1.68 -2.88
C GLU A 55 0.23 0.25 -2.98
N VAL A 56 1.12 -0.69 -3.30
CA VAL A 56 0.76 -2.12 -3.39
C VAL A 56 0.31 -2.65 -2.03
N LEU A 57 1.05 -2.34 -0.96
CA LEU A 57 0.75 -2.84 0.38
C LEU A 57 -0.54 -2.24 0.93
N TYR A 58 -0.76 -0.93 0.78
CA TYR A 58 -1.94 -0.27 1.31
C TYR A 58 -3.23 -0.76 0.63
N LYS A 59 -3.20 -0.96 -0.70
CA LYS A 59 -4.34 -1.56 -1.42
C LYS A 59 -4.64 -2.98 -0.94
N GLY A 60 -3.61 -3.81 -0.78
CA GLY A 60 -3.77 -5.18 -0.27
C GLY A 60 -4.35 -5.23 1.16
N LEU A 61 -3.91 -4.34 2.05
CA LEU A 61 -4.42 -4.27 3.42
C LEU A 61 -5.90 -3.86 3.48
N VAL A 62 -6.32 -2.93 2.62
CA VAL A 62 -7.73 -2.52 2.52
C VAL A 62 -8.59 -3.68 2.00
N GLU A 63 -8.14 -4.37 0.95
CA GLU A 63 -8.85 -5.56 0.44
C GLU A 63 -9.00 -6.63 1.52
N MET A 64 -7.98 -6.88 2.33
CA MET A 64 -8.05 -7.82 3.46
C MET A 64 -9.04 -7.36 4.54
N GLN A 65 -9.04 -6.07 4.89
CA GLN A 65 -9.97 -5.52 5.88
C GLN A 65 -11.43 -5.65 5.42
N GLU A 66 -11.73 -5.32 4.16
CA GLU A 66 -13.08 -5.45 3.62
C GLU A 66 -13.53 -6.92 3.52
N LEU A 67 -12.63 -7.86 3.22
CA LEU A 67 -12.93 -9.30 3.26
C LEU A 67 -13.27 -9.80 4.67
N GLU A 68 -12.61 -9.26 5.70
CA GLU A 68 -12.95 -9.56 7.10
C GLU A 68 -14.31 -8.98 7.49
N ASP A 69 -14.65 -7.79 7.00
CA ASP A 69 -15.93 -7.14 7.28
C ASP A 69 -17.12 -7.83 6.59
N ILE A 70 -16.92 -8.52 5.45
CA ILE A 70 -17.96 -9.32 4.78
C ILE A 70 -18.37 -10.56 5.61
N ASN A 71 -17.51 -11.05 6.51
CA ASN A 71 -17.76 -12.27 7.30
C ASN A 71 -18.28 -12.00 8.73
N LYS A 72 -18.66 -10.76 9.05
CA LYS A 72 -19.27 -10.35 10.33
C LYS A 72 -20.77 -10.10 10.20
#